data_AF-A0A933ZXV1-F1
#
_entry.id   AF-A0A933ZXV1-F1
#
_cell.length_a   1.000
_cell.length_b   1.000
_cell.length_c   1.000
_cell.angle_alpha   90.00
_cell.angle_beta   90.00
_cell.angle_gamma   90.00
#
_symmetry.space_group_name_H-M   'P 1'
#
loop_
_entity.id
_entity.type
_entity.pdbx_description
1 polymer ?
#
loop_
_entity_poly.entity_id
_entity_poly.type
_entity_poly.pdbx_seq_one_letter_code
_entity_poly.pdbx_strand_id
1 'polypeptide(L)'
;MAKQHVLSKCFDAELAYALAKLSHAGLDVVTPKVLRALQTLDWEAAARQAVQELERYFKDFRWEKPVGTWDVCWSDGDDAGIELDYSSSNDPETAFEDGCFDNRCVIDFSTAFKKIWPAKNLSGPEHWAMELGSEVETFKSVFLTLAEDALLRAIETKAFKRIDVRSPFYLQSALWHDGERLAFFCSGKAIRRPLRKPFVPPKAKPTKPRTLQILGREYSPSSDKQIVFHYERALKSLPDDVGELGNLEEIVICDCGLKALPASIARLGKVQNVDLTHNRFEQFPESLCGLQGLRTLSLGRNGLKSVPDAIGRLKKLQVLDLDQNQLEILPEAIGGLGMLKALSCGDRMKSLPASIGGLRRLEELLVRGPLAGLPPGFSGLERLKRLKLYGALMAEFPREILRLKNLEELELGDTPVAELPPALAKLPRLKRVRASPNRFSVGYRAKLRRLFGDRLFVGYDTDPSSFLPGAT
;
A
#
# COMPACT_ATOMS: atom_id res chain seq x y z
N MET A 1 25.15 1.80 -37.81
CA MET A 1 23.79 2.32 -38.00
C MET A 1 22.72 1.37 -37.43
N ALA A 2 22.28 0.30 -38.10
CA ALA A 2 21.17 -0.54 -37.61
C ALA A 2 21.43 -1.26 -36.25
N LYS A 3 22.67 -1.69 -35.97
CA LYS A 3 23.03 -2.35 -34.69
C LYS A 3 23.10 -1.38 -33.50
N GLN A 4 23.48 -0.13 -33.76
CA GLN A 4 23.58 0.95 -32.77
C GLN A 4 22.20 1.31 -32.23
N HIS A 5 21.19 1.26 -33.11
CA HIS A 5 19.81 1.56 -32.77
C HIS A 5 19.10 0.45 -31.96
N VAL A 6 19.58 -0.79 -32.05
CA VAL A 6 19.04 -1.92 -31.27
C VAL A 6 19.57 -1.90 -29.84
N LEU A 7 20.86 -1.57 -29.65
CA LEU A 7 21.45 -1.49 -28.31
C LEU A 7 20.85 -0.35 -27.49
N SER A 8 20.77 0.87 -28.05
CA SER A 8 20.15 2.03 -27.38
C SER A 8 18.70 1.76 -26.93
N LYS A 9 17.83 1.22 -27.81
CA LYS A 9 16.42 0.93 -27.45
C LYS A 9 16.29 -0.15 -26.37
N CYS A 10 17.21 -1.11 -26.33
CA CYS A 10 17.20 -2.14 -25.31
C CYS A 10 17.64 -1.63 -23.94
N PHE A 11 18.63 -0.74 -23.88
CA PHE A 11 19.06 -0.13 -22.62
C PHE A 11 17.98 0.80 -22.03
N ASP A 12 17.28 1.57 -22.87
CA ASP A 12 16.14 2.38 -22.42
C ASP A 12 15.00 1.50 -21.85
N ALA A 13 14.73 0.35 -22.48
CA ALA A 13 13.71 -0.59 -22.04
C ALA A 13 14.10 -1.33 -20.74
N GLU A 14 15.38 -1.66 -20.55
CA GLU A 14 15.86 -2.33 -19.34
C GLU A 14 16.08 -1.35 -18.18
N LEU A 15 16.50 -0.10 -18.44
CA LEU A 15 16.45 0.97 -17.46
C LEU A 15 15.00 1.18 -17.01
N ALA A 16 14.05 1.23 -17.95
CA ALA A 16 12.63 1.29 -17.64
C ALA A 16 12.13 0.05 -16.87
N TYR A 17 12.63 -1.15 -17.17
CA TYR A 17 12.27 -2.39 -16.48
C TYR A 17 12.87 -2.49 -15.07
N ALA A 18 14.13 -2.13 -14.89
CA ALA A 18 14.80 -2.02 -13.59
C ALA A 18 14.06 -1.00 -12.71
N LEU A 19 13.74 0.17 -13.25
CA LEU A 19 12.94 1.19 -12.58
C LEU A 19 11.51 0.72 -12.27
N ALA A 20 10.85 0.01 -13.18
CA ALA A 20 9.52 -0.55 -12.97
C ALA A 20 9.51 -1.64 -11.88
N LYS A 21 10.57 -2.43 -11.76
CA LYS A 21 10.72 -3.42 -10.69
C LYS A 21 10.99 -2.79 -9.32
N LEU A 22 11.74 -1.69 -9.26
CA LEU A 22 11.91 -0.91 -8.03
C LEU A 22 10.57 -0.32 -7.56
N SER A 23 9.75 0.18 -8.50
CA SER A 23 8.39 0.65 -8.22
C SER A 23 7.47 -0.46 -7.66
N HIS A 24 7.57 -1.70 -8.17
CA HIS A 24 6.78 -2.83 -7.67
C HIS A 24 7.25 -3.39 -6.32
N ALA A 25 8.50 -3.11 -5.90
CA ALA A 25 9.03 -3.51 -4.60
C ALA A 25 8.61 -2.57 -3.45
N GLY A 26 7.69 -1.61 -3.69
CA GLY A 26 7.19 -0.71 -2.66
C GLY A 26 8.17 0.41 -2.29
N LEU A 27 9.10 0.72 -3.18
CA LEU A 27 10.11 1.75 -3.01
C LEU A 27 9.93 2.81 -4.11
N ASP A 28 9.27 3.93 -3.80
CA ASP A 28 9.30 5.18 -4.57
C ASP A 28 10.72 5.85 -4.54
N VAL A 29 11.80 5.06 -4.66
CA VAL A 29 13.14 5.36 -4.09
C VAL A 29 14.19 5.71 -5.14
N VAL A 30 13.79 6.39 -6.20
CA VAL A 30 14.80 7.02 -7.06
C VAL A 30 14.40 8.48 -7.26
N THR A 31 15.07 9.39 -6.55
CA THR A 31 14.86 10.81 -6.79
C THR A 31 15.12 11.15 -8.27
N PRO A 32 14.44 12.17 -8.83
CA PRO A 32 14.72 12.64 -10.19
C PRO A 32 16.19 13.02 -10.43
N LYS A 33 16.96 13.26 -9.36
CA LYS A 33 18.40 13.50 -9.39
C LYS A 33 19.17 12.21 -9.73
N VAL A 34 18.92 11.11 -9.01
CA VAL A 34 19.52 9.80 -9.30
C VAL A 34 19.10 9.26 -10.66
N LEU A 35 17.82 9.41 -11.01
CA LEU A 35 17.33 8.96 -12.31
C LEU A 35 18.05 9.66 -13.46
N ARG A 36 18.21 11.00 -13.36
CA ARG A 36 18.98 11.76 -14.35
C ARG A 36 20.44 11.34 -14.38
N ALA A 37 21.05 11.05 -13.23
CA ALA A 37 22.42 10.56 -13.13
C ALA A 37 22.66 9.29 -13.95
N LEU A 38 21.75 8.31 -13.82
CA LEU A 38 21.87 7.03 -14.52
C LEU A 38 21.53 7.16 -16.01
N GLN A 39 20.64 8.10 -16.37
CA GLN A 39 20.26 8.39 -17.76
C GLN A 39 21.32 9.16 -18.55
N THR A 40 22.22 9.90 -17.88
CA THR A 40 23.30 10.64 -18.55
C THR A 40 24.53 9.78 -18.86
N LEU A 41 24.59 8.56 -18.33
CA LEU A 41 25.65 7.61 -18.64
C LEU A 41 25.40 6.96 -20.01
N ASP A 42 26.43 6.96 -20.86
CA ASP A 42 26.42 6.21 -22.12
C ASP A 42 26.79 4.75 -21.87
N TRP A 43 25.79 3.98 -21.41
CA TRP A 43 25.91 2.54 -21.16
C TRP A 43 26.34 1.75 -22.41
N GLU A 44 26.02 2.24 -23.60
CA GLU A 44 26.44 1.60 -24.85
C GLU A 44 27.94 1.80 -25.08
N ALA A 45 28.48 2.98 -24.80
CA ALA A 45 29.92 3.23 -24.85
C ALA A 45 30.67 2.41 -23.81
N ALA A 46 30.16 2.34 -22.58
CA ALA A 46 30.72 1.50 -21.53
C ALA A 46 30.77 0.03 -21.97
N ALA A 47 29.67 -0.55 -22.45
CA ALA A 47 29.64 -1.92 -22.95
C ALA A 47 30.66 -2.18 -24.08
N ARG A 48 30.81 -1.23 -25.03
CA ARG A 48 31.81 -1.34 -26.10
C ARG A 48 33.25 -1.32 -25.56
N GLN A 49 33.53 -0.48 -24.58
CA GLN A 49 34.85 -0.40 -23.94
C GLN A 49 35.19 -1.69 -23.20
N ALA A 50 34.24 -2.29 -22.48
CA ALA A 50 34.43 -3.60 -21.84
C ALA A 50 34.88 -4.66 -22.85
N VAL A 51 34.21 -4.75 -24.01
CA VAL A 51 34.58 -5.70 -25.09
C VAL A 51 35.98 -5.44 -25.64
N GLN A 52 36.37 -4.17 -25.80
CA GLN A 52 37.69 -3.85 -26.34
C GLN A 52 38.82 -4.21 -25.37
N GLU A 53 38.64 -3.92 -24.09
CA GLU A 53 39.63 -4.32 -23.08
C GLU A 53 39.65 -5.85 -22.89
N LEU A 54 38.52 -6.54 -23.04
CA LEU A 54 38.45 -8.01 -23.14
C LEU A 54 39.31 -8.56 -24.26
N GLU A 55 39.08 -8.07 -25.48
CA GLU A 55 39.81 -8.51 -26.66
C GLU A 55 41.32 -8.24 -26.51
N ARG A 56 41.69 -7.07 -25.97
CA ARG A 56 43.08 -6.72 -25.68
C ARG A 56 43.67 -7.65 -24.61
N TYR A 57 42.94 -7.87 -23.52
CA TYR A 57 43.38 -8.69 -22.42
C TYR A 57 43.72 -10.12 -22.88
N PHE A 58 42.79 -10.78 -23.57
CA PHE A 58 43.00 -12.15 -24.02
C PHE A 58 44.07 -12.26 -25.12
N LYS A 59 44.30 -11.18 -25.88
CA LYS A 59 45.40 -11.11 -26.85
C LYS A 59 46.77 -11.05 -26.16
N ASP A 60 46.85 -10.35 -25.03
CA ASP A 60 48.09 -10.16 -24.27
C ASP A 60 48.31 -11.26 -23.21
N PHE A 61 47.33 -12.14 -23.00
CA PHE A 61 47.36 -13.19 -21.98
C PHE A 61 48.39 -14.29 -22.28
N ARG A 62 49.21 -14.63 -21.28
CA ARG A 62 50.35 -15.55 -21.45
C ARG A 62 50.27 -16.86 -20.65
N TRP A 63 49.22 -17.10 -19.88
CA TRP A 63 49.15 -18.26 -18.97
C TRP A 63 48.41 -19.45 -19.60
N GLU A 64 48.73 -20.67 -19.16
CA GLU A 64 48.30 -21.92 -19.81
C GLU A 64 46.79 -22.20 -19.69
N LYS A 65 46.13 -21.72 -18.64
CA LYS A 65 44.69 -21.89 -18.36
C LYS A 65 44.17 -20.63 -17.64
N PRO A 66 43.33 -19.80 -18.28
CA PRO A 66 42.78 -18.60 -17.64
C PRO A 66 41.49 -18.91 -16.87
N VAL A 67 41.38 -18.46 -15.62
CA VAL A 67 40.09 -18.05 -15.06
C VAL A 67 40.12 -16.53 -15.03
N GLY A 68 39.33 -15.88 -15.89
CA GLY A 68 39.12 -14.44 -15.88
C GLY A 68 37.84 -14.11 -15.14
N THR A 69 37.96 -13.70 -13.89
CA THR A 69 36.82 -13.21 -13.13
C THR A 69 36.57 -11.75 -13.50
N TRP A 70 35.31 -11.39 -13.74
CA TRP A 70 34.92 -10.00 -13.91
C TRP A 70 34.30 -9.57 -12.60
N ASP A 71 34.76 -8.47 -12.03
CA ASP A 71 34.15 -7.90 -10.85
C ASP A 71 33.43 -6.62 -11.25
N VAL A 72 32.14 -6.50 -10.91
CA VAL A 72 31.46 -5.21 -11.00
C VAL A 72 31.54 -4.62 -9.62
N CYS A 73 32.56 -3.77 -9.42
CA CYS A 73 32.91 -3.29 -8.10
C CYS A 73 32.18 -1.98 -7.78
N TRP A 74 31.78 -1.89 -6.51
CA TRP A 74 31.55 -0.63 -5.83
C TRP A 74 32.42 -0.67 -4.58
N SER A 75 33.68 -0.27 -4.70
CA SER A 75 34.65 -0.42 -3.61
C SER A 75 34.58 0.77 -2.63
N ASP A 76 35.06 0.55 -1.41
CA ASP A 76 35.31 1.62 -0.42
C ASP A 76 36.51 2.52 -0.82
N GLY A 77 37.13 2.29 -1.99
CA GLY A 77 38.18 3.12 -2.59
C GLY A 77 37.64 4.22 -3.51
N ASP A 78 38.50 4.74 -4.41
CA ASP A 78 38.16 5.81 -5.36
C ASP A 78 37.40 5.33 -6.62
N ASP A 79 37.17 4.02 -6.78
CA ASP A 79 36.69 3.42 -8.03
C ASP A 79 35.27 2.82 -7.93
N ALA A 80 34.36 3.31 -8.78
CA ALA A 80 33.11 2.62 -9.13
C ALA A 80 33.18 2.20 -10.60
N GLY A 81 33.22 0.89 -10.85
CA GLY A 81 33.70 0.41 -12.14
C GLY A 81 33.37 -1.04 -12.47
N ILE A 82 33.85 -1.42 -13.64
CA ILE A 82 33.97 -2.82 -14.02
C ILE A 82 35.46 -3.14 -14.00
N GLU A 83 35.83 -4.14 -13.22
CA GLU A 83 37.19 -4.62 -13.01
C GLU A 83 37.40 -6.00 -13.65
N LEU A 84 38.64 -6.25 -14.03
CA LEU A 84 39.13 -7.49 -14.59
C LEU A 84 40.11 -8.13 -13.63
N ASP A 85 39.74 -9.30 -13.15
CA ASP A 85 40.44 -10.04 -12.11
C ASP A 85 40.86 -11.43 -12.59
N TYR A 86 41.97 -11.94 -12.08
CA TYR A 86 42.48 -13.27 -12.47
C TYR A 86 42.97 -14.09 -11.29
N SER A 87 42.70 -15.40 -11.36
CA SER A 87 43.22 -16.38 -10.41
C SER A 87 44.00 -17.49 -11.11
N SER A 88 45.04 -17.96 -10.44
CA SER A 88 45.87 -19.10 -10.84
C SER A 88 45.22 -20.46 -10.55
N SER A 89 44.11 -20.48 -9.80
CA SER A 89 43.49 -21.70 -9.27
C SER A 89 42.86 -22.60 -10.34
N ASN A 90 42.67 -22.11 -11.57
CA ASN A 90 41.95 -22.79 -12.65
C ASN A 90 40.52 -23.23 -12.32
N ASP A 91 39.99 -22.77 -11.19
CA ASP A 91 38.65 -23.06 -10.70
C ASP A 91 37.95 -21.75 -10.28
N PRO A 92 36.81 -21.40 -10.89
CA PRO A 92 36.06 -20.18 -10.57
C PRO A 92 35.57 -20.10 -9.12
N GLU A 93 35.32 -21.23 -8.45
CA GLU A 93 34.90 -21.23 -7.05
C GLU A 93 36.07 -20.92 -6.11
N THR A 94 37.23 -21.56 -6.36
CA THR A 94 38.48 -21.36 -5.61
C THR A 94 39.11 -19.98 -5.87
N ALA A 95 38.97 -19.45 -7.10
CA ALA A 95 39.45 -18.11 -7.48
C ALA A 95 38.91 -16.99 -6.58
N PHE A 96 37.68 -17.16 -6.10
CA PHE A 96 36.99 -16.20 -5.24
C PHE A 96 37.43 -16.26 -3.77
N GLU A 97 38.06 -17.35 -3.35
CA GLU A 97 38.47 -17.58 -1.96
C GLU A 97 39.95 -17.26 -1.76
N ASP A 98 40.78 -17.58 -2.75
CA ASP A 98 42.23 -17.38 -2.71
C ASP A 98 42.64 -15.93 -3.05
N GLY A 99 41.71 -15.12 -3.58
CA GLY A 99 41.95 -13.75 -4.02
C GLY A 99 42.51 -13.66 -5.45
N CYS A 100 42.18 -12.56 -6.13
CA CYS A 100 42.67 -12.26 -7.47
C CYS A 100 44.01 -11.51 -7.41
N PHE A 101 44.89 -11.73 -8.40
CA PHE A 101 46.26 -11.20 -8.38
C PHE A 101 46.45 -9.87 -9.12
N ASP A 102 45.49 -9.43 -9.93
CA ASP A 102 45.61 -8.24 -10.77
C ASP A 102 44.23 -7.59 -10.92
N ASN A 103 43.96 -6.55 -10.12
CA ASN A 103 42.68 -5.82 -10.09
C ASN A 103 42.71 -4.68 -11.09
N ARG A 104 42.50 -4.99 -12.37
CA ARG A 104 42.57 -3.98 -13.43
C ARG A 104 41.20 -3.36 -13.69
N CYS A 105 41.03 -2.08 -13.35
CA CYS A 105 39.85 -1.32 -13.76
C CYS A 105 39.77 -1.20 -15.29
N VAL A 106 38.67 -1.68 -15.87
CA VAL A 106 38.38 -1.70 -17.31
C VAL A 106 37.50 -0.52 -17.71
N ILE A 107 36.54 -0.20 -16.85
CA ILE A 107 35.66 0.96 -17.00
C ILE A 107 35.57 1.66 -15.66
N ASP A 108 36.01 2.91 -15.63
CA ASP A 108 35.84 3.82 -14.51
C ASP A 108 34.65 4.76 -14.79
N PHE A 109 33.59 4.64 -14.00
CA PHE A 109 32.44 5.55 -14.08
C PHE A 109 32.62 6.82 -13.23
N SER A 110 33.69 6.92 -12.45
CA SER A 110 33.91 8.00 -11.49
C SER A 110 33.99 9.37 -12.13
N THR A 111 34.60 9.46 -13.32
CA THR A 111 34.64 10.70 -14.11
C THR A 111 33.23 11.15 -14.53
N ALA A 112 32.35 10.22 -14.86
CA ALA A 112 30.98 10.54 -15.24
C ALA A 112 30.14 10.94 -14.01
N PHE A 113 30.33 10.26 -12.87
CA PHE A 113 29.69 10.62 -11.61
C PHE A 113 30.12 12.00 -11.10
N LYS A 114 31.41 12.36 -11.25
CA LYS A 114 31.93 13.71 -10.94
C LYS A 114 31.24 14.82 -11.76
N LYS A 115 30.79 14.55 -12.99
CA LYS A 115 30.02 15.53 -13.80
C LYS A 115 28.59 15.72 -13.28
N ILE A 116 28.01 14.68 -12.70
CA ILE A 116 26.63 14.68 -12.20
C ILE A 116 26.55 15.29 -10.79
N TRP A 117 27.54 14.99 -9.94
CA TRP A 117 27.71 15.57 -8.60
C TRP A 117 29.01 16.40 -8.54
N PRO A 118 29.00 17.65 -9.05
CA PRO A 118 30.22 18.45 -9.23
C PRO A 118 30.77 19.10 -7.93
N ALA A 119 30.50 18.54 -6.74
CA ALA A 119 31.01 19.14 -5.51
C ALA A 119 32.55 19.05 -5.45
N LYS A 120 33.20 20.13 -5.03
CA LYS A 120 34.63 20.41 -5.23
C LYS A 120 35.61 19.40 -4.61
N ASN A 121 35.13 18.45 -3.79
CA ASN A 121 35.96 17.52 -3.02
C ASN A 121 35.50 16.04 -3.07
N LEU A 122 34.63 15.63 -4.00
CA LEU A 122 34.22 14.21 -4.08
C LEU A 122 35.27 13.40 -4.88
N SER A 123 36.11 12.62 -4.20
CA SER A 123 37.15 11.82 -4.87
C SER A 123 36.68 10.45 -5.35
N GLY A 124 35.62 9.87 -4.73
CA GLY A 124 35.18 8.50 -5.01
C GLY A 124 33.85 8.06 -4.38
N PRO A 125 33.51 6.75 -4.50
CA PRO A 125 32.30 6.09 -3.99
C PRO A 125 31.81 6.47 -2.60
N GLU A 126 32.70 6.58 -1.60
CA GLU A 126 32.33 6.95 -0.23
C GLU A 126 31.74 8.37 -0.14
N HIS A 127 32.29 9.29 -0.93
CA HIS A 127 31.85 10.67 -0.97
C HIS A 127 30.48 10.80 -1.67
N TRP A 128 30.23 9.99 -2.71
CA TRP A 128 28.89 9.90 -3.30
C TRP A 128 27.88 9.26 -2.34
N ALA A 129 28.30 8.28 -1.53
CA ALA A 129 27.44 7.67 -0.51
C ALA A 129 26.92 8.71 0.49
N MET A 130 27.76 9.66 0.90
CA MET A 130 27.35 10.77 1.77
C MET A 130 26.33 11.70 1.10
N GLU A 131 26.52 12.03 -0.18
CA GLU A 131 25.60 12.87 -0.96
C GLU A 131 24.28 12.17 -1.29
N LEU A 132 24.31 10.85 -1.49
CA LEU A 132 23.14 10.01 -1.74
C LEU A 132 22.37 9.70 -0.45
N GLY A 133 23.02 9.78 0.71
CA GLY A 133 22.40 9.56 2.02
C GLY A 133 21.67 8.22 2.08
N SER A 134 20.36 8.25 2.38
CA SER A 134 19.53 7.04 2.43
C SER A 134 19.33 6.34 1.08
N GLU A 135 19.63 7.00 -0.04
CA GLU A 135 19.44 6.44 -1.38
C GLU A 135 20.66 5.64 -1.89
N VAL A 136 21.80 5.67 -1.18
CA VAL A 136 23.05 5.07 -1.67
C VAL A 136 22.92 3.59 -2.02
N GLU A 137 22.24 2.80 -1.18
CA GLU A 137 22.11 1.36 -1.43
C GLU A 137 21.21 1.06 -2.63
N THR A 138 20.20 1.91 -2.87
CA THR A 138 19.37 1.80 -4.07
C THR A 138 20.16 2.20 -5.31
N PHE A 139 20.92 3.29 -5.23
CA PHE A 139 21.81 3.73 -6.31
C PHE A 139 22.80 2.63 -6.70
N LYS A 140 23.54 2.11 -5.72
CA LYS A 140 24.51 1.01 -5.89
C LYS A 140 23.85 -0.17 -6.59
N SER A 141 22.73 -0.64 -6.07
CA SER A 141 22.03 -1.81 -6.61
C SER A 141 21.59 -1.64 -8.07
N VAL A 142 21.06 -0.46 -8.42
CA VAL A 142 20.65 -0.16 -9.80
C VAL A 142 21.86 -0.01 -10.72
N PHE A 143 22.89 0.70 -10.27
CA PHE A 143 24.14 0.86 -11.01
C PHE A 143 24.78 -0.49 -11.34
N LEU A 144 24.95 -1.34 -10.33
CA LEU A 144 25.53 -2.68 -10.47
C LEU A 144 24.71 -3.52 -11.46
N THR A 145 23.37 -3.50 -11.35
CA THR A 145 22.49 -4.22 -12.28
C THR A 145 22.67 -3.76 -13.74
N LEU A 146 22.77 -2.44 -13.97
CA LEU A 146 22.94 -1.89 -15.32
C LEU A 146 24.34 -2.17 -15.88
N ALA A 147 25.37 -2.11 -15.05
CA ALA A 147 26.74 -2.45 -15.41
C ALA A 147 26.87 -3.95 -15.77
N GLU A 148 26.22 -4.83 -15.00
CA GLU A 148 26.14 -6.26 -15.31
C GLU A 148 25.43 -6.54 -16.64
N ASP A 149 24.28 -5.90 -16.92
CA ASP A 149 23.57 -6.10 -18.19
C ASP A 149 24.38 -5.60 -19.39
N ALA A 150 25.06 -4.45 -19.23
CA ALA A 150 25.98 -3.93 -20.22
C ALA A 150 27.09 -4.94 -20.54
N LEU A 151 27.64 -5.57 -19.51
CA LEU A 151 28.66 -6.62 -19.64
C LEU A 151 28.10 -7.88 -20.31
N LEU A 152 26.96 -8.40 -19.87
CA LEU A 152 26.33 -9.60 -20.42
C LEU A 152 26.03 -9.45 -21.91
N ARG A 153 25.50 -8.30 -22.34
CA ARG A 153 25.24 -8.03 -23.76
C ARG A 153 26.53 -7.95 -24.57
N ALA A 154 27.56 -7.33 -24.01
CA ALA A 154 28.90 -7.33 -24.59
C ALA A 154 29.37 -8.77 -24.86
N ILE A 155 29.14 -9.67 -23.90
CA ILE A 155 29.50 -11.10 -23.99
C ILE A 155 28.64 -11.88 -24.97
N GLU A 156 27.32 -11.67 -24.97
CA GLU A 156 26.36 -12.36 -25.85
C GLU A 156 26.48 -11.98 -27.32
N THR A 157 27.10 -10.84 -27.63
CA THR A 157 27.34 -10.46 -29.03
C THR A 157 28.35 -11.40 -29.70
N LYS A 158 28.30 -11.51 -31.04
CA LYS A 158 29.30 -12.27 -31.82
C LYS A 158 30.74 -11.76 -31.67
N ALA A 159 31.00 -10.72 -30.88
CA ALA A 159 32.35 -10.20 -30.60
C ALA A 159 33.21 -11.22 -29.85
N PHE A 160 32.66 -11.94 -28.86
CA PHE A 160 33.40 -12.97 -28.12
C PHE A 160 33.89 -14.14 -28.96
N LYS A 161 33.23 -14.40 -30.10
CA LYS A 161 33.67 -15.42 -31.07
C LYS A 161 34.96 -15.05 -31.81
N ARG A 162 35.47 -13.82 -31.64
CA ARG A 162 36.68 -13.30 -32.30
C ARG A 162 37.93 -13.43 -31.41
N ILE A 163 37.74 -13.71 -30.13
CA ILE A 163 38.84 -13.95 -29.20
C ILE A 163 39.41 -15.33 -29.55
N ASP A 164 40.70 -15.39 -29.91
CA ASP A 164 41.38 -16.63 -30.28
C ASP A 164 41.68 -17.43 -29.01
N VAL A 165 40.77 -18.34 -28.66
CA VAL A 165 40.77 -19.04 -27.36
C VAL A 165 41.70 -20.25 -27.41
N ARG A 166 42.94 -20.11 -26.90
CA ARG A 166 43.88 -21.24 -26.77
C ARG A 166 43.51 -22.24 -25.66
N SER A 167 42.76 -21.79 -24.64
CA SER A 167 42.32 -22.59 -23.48
C SER A 167 40.96 -22.10 -22.96
N PRO A 168 40.10 -22.98 -22.43
CA PRO A 168 38.80 -22.59 -21.90
C PRO A 168 38.97 -21.61 -20.74
N PHE A 169 38.36 -20.43 -20.86
CA PHE A 169 38.19 -19.46 -19.80
C PHE A 169 36.77 -19.43 -19.26
N TYR A 170 36.67 -18.98 -18.01
CA TYR A 170 35.41 -18.67 -17.34
C TYR A 170 35.23 -17.17 -17.27
N LEU A 171 33.97 -16.73 -17.26
CA LEU A 171 33.60 -15.37 -16.90
C LEU A 171 32.50 -15.43 -15.85
N GLN A 172 32.76 -14.74 -14.76
CA GLN A 172 32.01 -14.76 -13.50
C GLN A 172 31.75 -13.32 -13.12
N SER A 173 30.58 -12.99 -12.56
CA SER A 173 30.40 -11.72 -11.85
C SER A 173 30.44 -11.98 -10.35
N ALA A 174 31.16 -11.11 -9.65
CA ALA A 174 31.02 -10.90 -8.22
C ALA A 174 30.12 -9.68 -8.02
N LEU A 175 29.13 -9.78 -7.13
CA LEU A 175 28.50 -8.60 -6.53
C LEU A 175 28.94 -8.56 -5.08
N TRP A 176 29.93 -7.73 -4.77
CA TRP A 176 30.36 -7.48 -3.40
C TRP A 176 29.30 -6.64 -2.66
N HIS A 177 28.21 -7.28 -2.24
CA HIS A 177 27.42 -6.77 -1.10
C HIS A 177 26.57 -7.84 -0.39
N ASP A 178 26.19 -8.94 -1.04
CA ASP A 178 25.31 -9.96 -0.42
C ASP A 178 25.89 -11.39 -0.45
N GLY A 179 27.18 -11.55 -0.78
CA GLY A 179 27.84 -12.87 -0.78
C GLY A 179 27.35 -13.84 -1.85
N GLU A 180 26.56 -13.38 -2.83
CA GLU A 180 26.15 -14.21 -3.95
C GLU A 180 27.19 -14.17 -5.09
N ARG A 181 27.82 -15.32 -5.35
CA ARG A 181 28.76 -15.53 -6.46
C ARG A 181 28.01 -16.15 -7.64
N LEU A 182 28.13 -15.59 -8.85
CA LEU A 182 27.47 -16.12 -10.05
C LEU A 182 28.47 -16.31 -11.20
N ALA A 183 28.66 -17.56 -11.64
CA ALA A 183 29.42 -17.89 -12.85
C ALA A 183 28.49 -17.97 -14.06
N PHE A 184 28.76 -17.16 -15.09
CA PHE A 184 27.84 -16.98 -16.22
C PHE A 184 28.31 -17.67 -17.50
N PHE A 185 29.62 -17.82 -17.72
CA PHE A 185 30.13 -18.28 -19.01
C PHE A 185 31.36 -19.17 -18.89
N CYS A 186 31.40 -20.22 -19.72
CA CYS A 186 32.56 -21.05 -19.98
C CYS A 186 32.72 -21.17 -21.49
N SER A 187 33.87 -20.77 -22.04
CA SER A 187 34.12 -20.81 -23.49
C SER A 187 34.14 -22.21 -24.10
N GLY A 188 34.23 -23.26 -23.27
CA GLY A 188 34.27 -24.68 -23.71
C GLY A 188 32.97 -25.48 -23.54
N LYS A 189 31.90 -24.92 -22.96
CA LYS A 189 30.63 -25.65 -22.71
C LYS A 189 29.41 -24.73 -22.90
N ALA A 190 28.24 -25.33 -23.22
CA ALA A 190 26.98 -24.60 -23.24
C ALA A 190 26.66 -24.00 -21.85
N ILE A 191 26.07 -22.80 -21.84
CA ILE A 191 25.68 -22.05 -20.64
C ILE A 191 24.85 -22.95 -19.71
N ARG A 192 25.36 -23.24 -18.49
CA ARG A 192 24.79 -24.28 -17.59
C ARG A 192 23.82 -23.76 -16.53
N ARG A 193 23.56 -22.46 -16.44
CA ARG A 193 22.58 -21.88 -15.50
C ARG A 193 21.85 -20.72 -16.18
N PRO A 194 20.60 -20.40 -15.79
CA PRO A 194 19.93 -19.22 -16.31
C PRO A 194 20.75 -17.97 -15.99
N LEU A 195 21.01 -17.15 -17.01
CA LEU A 195 21.75 -15.88 -16.95
C LEU A 195 21.08 -14.82 -16.06
N ARG A 196 19.92 -15.14 -15.48
CA ARG A 196 19.09 -14.23 -14.68
C ARG A 196 18.68 -14.96 -13.41
N LYS A 197 19.19 -14.55 -12.25
CA LYS A 197 18.37 -14.58 -11.03
C LYS A 197 17.46 -13.33 -11.08
N PRO A 198 16.17 -13.44 -10.72
CA PRO A 198 15.35 -12.24 -10.52
C PRO A 198 16.05 -11.35 -9.50
N PHE A 199 16.12 -10.05 -9.76
CA PHE A 199 16.48 -9.05 -8.74
C PHE A 199 15.78 -9.41 -7.42
N VAL A 200 16.58 -9.74 -6.41
CA VAL A 200 16.16 -9.84 -5.02
C VAL A 200 16.72 -8.59 -4.36
N PRO A 201 15.88 -7.62 -3.95
CA PRO A 201 16.38 -6.48 -3.21
C PRO A 201 17.17 -6.99 -2.00
N PRO A 202 18.30 -6.35 -1.63
CA PRO A 202 19.03 -6.73 -0.44
C PRO A 202 18.04 -6.82 0.72
N LYS A 203 17.95 -7.99 1.37
CA LYS A 203 17.25 -8.06 2.64
C LYS A 203 18.02 -7.11 3.55
N ALA A 204 17.36 -6.04 3.97
CA ALA A 204 17.94 -5.13 4.95
C ALA A 204 18.62 -5.97 6.04
N LYS A 205 19.93 -5.79 6.23
CA LYS A 205 20.64 -6.35 7.39
C LYS A 205 19.74 -6.07 8.60
N PRO A 206 19.49 -7.03 9.51
CA PRO A 206 18.64 -6.79 10.65
C PRO A 206 19.36 -5.81 11.58
N THR A 207 19.28 -4.52 11.25
CA THR A 207 19.27 -3.45 12.23
C THR A 207 18.19 -3.84 13.21
N LYS A 208 18.46 -3.77 14.53
CA LYS A 208 17.46 -3.89 15.61
C LYS A 208 16.10 -3.44 15.07
N PRO A 209 15.02 -4.24 15.18
CA PRO A 209 13.74 -3.90 14.56
C PRO A 209 13.48 -2.44 14.87
N ARG A 210 13.44 -1.62 13.83
CA ARG A 210 13.42 -0.17 13.97
C ARG A 210 12.08 0.12 14.65
N THR A 211 12.13 0.26 15.97
CA THR A 211 10.92 0.40 16.75
C THR A 211 10.41 1.81 16.53
N LEU A 212 9.14 1.91 16.20
CA LEU A 212 8.50 3.18 15.98
C LEU A 212 8.19 3.83 17.33
N GLN A 213 8.54 5.11 17.49
CA GLN A 213 8.20 5.87 18.67
C GLN A 213 6.98 6.76 18.39
N ILE A 214 5.89 6.56 19.13
CA ILE A 214 4.71 7.43 19.09
C ILE A 214 4.47 7.95 20.49
N LEU A 215 4.70 9.26 20.71
CA LEU A 215 4.61 9.90 22.03
C LEU A 215 5.42 9.19 23.13
N GLY A 216 6.63 8.74 22.80
CA GLY A 216 7.52 8.04 23.74
C GLY A 216 7.14 6.58 24.02
N ARG A 217 6.12 6.05 23.34
CA ARG A 217 5.80 4.61 23.33
C ARG A 217 6.50 3.95 22.17
N GLU A 218 7.14 2.83 22.45
CA GLU A 218 7.88 2.02 21.49
C GLU A 218 6.96 0.95 20.87
N TYR A 219 6.95 0.86 19.54
CA TYR A 219 6.17 -0.10 18.77
C TYR A 219 7.10 -0.91 17.87
N SER A 220 7.05 -2.23 17.99
CA SER A 220 7.81 -3.18 17.21
C SER A 220 7.02 -3.63 15.98
N PRO A 221 7.57 -3.45 14.75
CA PRO A 221 6.93 -3.89 13.52
C PRO A 221 6.48 -5.35 13.47
N SER A 222 7.19 -6.23 14.18
CA SER A 222 7.00 -7.68 14.13
C SER A 222 6.10 -8.25 15.22
N SER A 223 5.94 -7.55 16.35
CA SER A 223 5.20 -8.08 17.51
C SER A 223 3.91 -7.34 17.82
N ASP A 224 3.90 -6.01 17.68
CA ASP A 224 2.75 -5.23 18.10
C ASP A 224 1.55 -5.43 17.18
N LYS A 225 0.41 -5.69 17.81
CA LYS A 225 -0.87 -5.94 17.14
C LYS A 225 -1.82 -4.76 17.23
N GLN A 226 -1.55 -3.80 18.12
CA GLN A 226 -2.46 -2.71 18.38
C GLN A 226 -1.74 -1.38 18.62
N ILE A 227 -2.32 -0.30 18.11
CA ILE A 227 -2.05 1.06 18.56
C ILE A 227 -3.29 1.54 19.30
N VAL A 228 -3.11 2.00 20.54
CA VAL A 228 -4.23 2.45 21.39
C VAL A 228 -3.89 3.79 22.05
N PHE A 229 -4.65 4.83 21.71
CA PHE A 229 -4.62 6.14 22.33
C PHE A 229 -6.05 6.61 22.63
N HIS A 230 -6.29 7.02 23.87
CA HIS A 230 -7.56 7.60 24.30
C HIS A 230 -7.28 8.94 24.98
N TYR A 231 -8.02 9.99 24.60
CA TYR A 231 -7.94 11.31 25.25
C TYR A 231 -6.55 11.97 25.18
N GLU A 232 -5.67 11.51 24.26
CA GLU A 232 -4.27 11.93 24.20
C GLU A 232 -4.09 13.20 23.36
N ARG A 233 -4.22 14.36 24.00
CA ARG A 233 -4.18 15.67 23.33
C ARG A 233 -2.81 16.03 22.75
N ALA A 234 -1.74 15.33 23.18
CA ALA A 234 -0.42 15.52 22.60
C ALA A 234 -0.29 14.87 21.21
N LEU A 235 -1.15 13.91 20.85
CA LEU A 235 -1.09 13.19 19.58
C LEU A 235 -1.59 14.07 18.43
N LYS A 236 -0.67 14.83 17.81
CA LYS A 236 -1.01 15.72 16.68
C LYS A 236 -1.16 14.97 15.36
N SER A 237 -0.34 13.95 15.15
CA SER A 237 -0.32 13.09 13.96
C SER A 237 0.30 11.75 14.31
N LEU A 238 -0.02 10.73 13.52
CA LEU A 238 0.82 9.54 13.43
C LEU A 238 2.02 9.84 12.52
N PRO A 239 3.19 9.22 12.77
CA PRO A 239 4.37 9.41 11.93
C PRO A 239 4.24 8.65 10.59
N ASP A 240 4.95 9.11 9.56
CA ASP A 240 4.83 8.59 8.19
C ASP A 240 5.28 7.13 8.03
N ASP A 241 6.08 6.63 8.94
CA ASP A 241 6.56 5.25 9.02
C ASP A 241 5.60 4.32 9.80
N VAL A 242 4.42 4.79 10.25
CA VAL A 242 3.42 3.92 10.90
C VAL A 242 3.00 2.73 10.03
N GLY A 243 3.09 2.87 8.71
CA GLY A 243 2.84 1.79 7.75
C GLY A 243 3.84 0.63 7.81
N GLU A 244 4.96 0.77 8.52
CA GLU A 244 5.96 -0.28 8.74
C GLU A 244 5.52 -1.29 9.81
N LEU A 245 4.50 -0.96 10.63
CA LEU A 245 3.97 -1.83 11.68
C LEU A 245 3.11 -2.97 11.13
N GLY A 246 3.69 -3.80 10.26
CA GLY A 246 3.00 -4.81 9.46
C GLY A 246 2.30 -5.93 10.24
N ASN A 247 2.51 -6.02 11.56
CA ASN A 247 1.78 -6.94 12.43
C ASN A 247 0.52 -6.36 13.08
N LEU A 248 0.22 -5.07 12.88
CA LEU A 248 -0.98 -4.44 13.44
C LEU A 248 -2.27 -5.08 12.90
N GLU A 249 -3.14 -5.40 13.82
CA GLU A 249 -4.49 -5.91 13.60
C GLU A 249 -5.55 -4.86 14.01
N GLU A 250 -5.19 -3.93 14.90
CA GLU A 250 -6.11 -2.95 15.49
C GLU A 250 -5.47 -1.55 15.66
N ILE A 251 -6.24 -0.51 15.36
CA ILE A 251 -5.86 0.89 15.58
C ILE A 251 -7.03 1.59 16.28
N VAL A 252 -6.83 1.99 17.53
CA VAL A 252 -7.80 2.72 18.34
C VAL A 252 -7.18 4.06 18.73
N ILE A 253 -7.68 5.15 18.16
CA ILE A 253 -7.23 6.50 18.47
C ILE A 253 -8.48 7.35 18.66
N CYS A 254 -8.96 7.46 19.89
CA CYS A 254 -10.23 8.13 20.20
C CYS A 254 -10.00 9.40 21.02
N ASP A 255 -10.73 10.46 20.71
CA ASP A 255 -10.66 11.77 21.41
C ASP A 255 -9.23 12.34 21.55
N CYS A 256 -8.41 12.18 20.51
CA CYS A 256 -7.04 12.71 20.47
C CYS A 256 -6.94 14.03 19.68
N GLY A 257 -8.00 14.39 18.96
CA GLY A 257 -8.04 15.59 18.12
C GLY A 257 -7.30 15.44 16.79
N LEU A 258 -7.11 14.21 16.33
CA LEU A 258 -6.43 13.86 15.08
C LEU A 258 -7.19 14.43 13.87
N LYS A 259 -6.48 14.93 12.86
CA LYS A 259 -7.09 15.57 11.68
C LYS A 259 -6.85 14.81 10.38
N ALA A 260 -5.79 14.02 10.33
CA ALA A 260 -5.36 13.29 9.15
C ALA A 260 -4.61 12.01 9.57
N LEU A 261 -4.52 11.06 8.64
CA LEU A 261 -3.67 9.88 8.76
C LEU A 261 -2.59 9.95 7.67
N PRO A 262 -1.37 9.46 7.94
CA PRO A 262 -0.34 9.35 6.92
C PRO A 262 -0.77 8.35 5.84
N ALA A 263 -0.32 8.57 4.60
CA ALA A 263 -0.66 7.72 3.46
C ALA A 263 -0.17 6.27 3.66
N SER A 264 0.93 6.09 4.40
CA SER A 264 1.54 4.80 4.70
C SER A 264 0.63 3.84 5.47
N ILE A 265 -0.40 4.32 6.16
CA ILE A 265 -1.36 3.46 6.87
C ILE A 265 -1.99 2.42 5.93
N ALA A 266 -2.12 2.73 4.64
CA ALA A 266 -2.61 1.82 3.61
C ALA A 266 -1.78 0.53 3.46
N ARG A 267 -0.52 0.51 3.94
CA ARG A 267 0.39 -0.65 3.90
C ARG A 267 0.09 -1.69 4.97
N LEU A 268 -0.74 -1.35 5.97
CA LEU A 268 -1.04 -2.21 7.12
C LEU A 268 -2.02 -3.35 6.76
N GLY A 269 -1.55 -4.32 5.98
CA GLY A 269 -2.39 -5.36 5.37
C GLY A 269 -3.11 -6.31 6.35
N LYS A 270 -2.72 -6.34 7.63
CA LYS A 270 -3.34 -7.17 8.67
C LYS A 270 -4.41 -6.45 9.51
N VAL A 271 -4.56 -5.13 9.36
CA VAL A 271 -5.52 -4.35 10.16
C VAL A 271 -6.95 -4.76 9.82
N GLN A 272 -7.70 -5.07 10.87
CA GLN A 272 -9.10 -5.50 10.81
C GLN A 272 -10.02 -4.51 11.51
N ASN A 273 -9.53 -3.83 12.54
CA ASN A 273 -10.32 -2.90 13.34
C ASN A 273 -9.64 -1.51 13.35
N VAL A 274 -10.40 -0.48 12.98
CA VAL A 274 -9.97 0.91 13.09
C VAL A 274 -11.06 1.70 13.80
N ASP A 275 -10.74 2.28 14.94
CA ASP A 275 -11.59 3.22 15.67
C ASP A 275 -10.89 4.58 15.76
N LEU A 276 -11.50 5.58 15.14
CA LEU A 276 -11.06 6.97 15.07
C LEU A 276 -12.17 7.91 15.57
N THR A 277 -13.06 7.42 16.43
CA THR A 277 -14.21 8.17 16.94
C THR A 277 -13.76 9.39 17.77
N HIS A 278 -14.56 10.47 17.76
CA HIS A 278 -14.30 11.72 18.49
C HIS A 278 -13.00 12.43 18.10
N ASN A 279 -12.60 12.39 16.84
CA ASN A 279 -11.46 13.18 16.35
C ASN A 279 -11.93 14.44 15.61
N ARG A 280 -11.05 15.01 14.78
CA ARG A 280 -11.28 16.25 14.04
C ARG A 280 -11.07 16.05 12.54
N PHE A 281 -11.39 14.87 12.03
CA PHE A 281 -11.33 14.60 10.59
C PHE A 281 -12.43 15.40 9.88
N GLU A 282 -12.05 16.36 9.05
CA GLU A 282 -12.99 17.11 8.18
C GLU A 282 -13.20 16.42 6.83
N GLN A 283 -12.23 15.60 6.42
CA GLN A 283 -12.25 14.78 5.22
C GLN A 283 -12.03 13.32 5.60
N PHE A 284 -12.65 12.42 4.84
CA PHE A 284 -12.46 11.00 5.05
C PHE A 284 -11.01 10.64 4.68
N PRO A 285 -10.25 9.97 5.56
CA PRO A 285 -8.88 9.56 5.26
C PRO A 285 -8.88 8.42 4.22
N GLU A 286 -8.75 8.77 2.94
CA GLU A 286 -8.84 7.81 1.82
C GLU A 286 -7.81 6.68 1.91
N SER A 287 -6.68 6.88 2.59
CA SER A 287 -5.68 5.85 2.86
C SER A 287 -6.24 4.63 3.61
N LEU A 288 -7.31 4.79 4.41
CA LEU A 288 -8.01 3.66 5.03
C LEU A 288 -8.64 2.71 4.00
N CYS A 289 -8.96 3.19 2.79
CA CYS A 289 -9.50 2.36 1.72
C CYS A 289 -8.45 1.38 1.14
N GLY A 290 -7.18 1.52 1.52
CA GLY A 290 -6.11 0.57 1.22
C GLY A 290 -6.13 -0.68 2.10
N LEU A 291 -6.80 -0.64 3.25
CA LEU A 291 -6.84 -1.72 4.24
C LEU A 291 -7.78 -2.86 3.79
N GLN A 292 -7.33 -3.71 2.87
CA GLN A 292 -8.14 -4.80 2.29
C GLN A 292 -8.61 -5.84 3.34
N GLY A 293 -7.98 -5.87 4.51
CA GLY A 293 -8.35 -6.70 5.67
C GLY A 293 -9.47 -6.14 6.54
N LEU A 294 -9.83 -4.86 6.37
CA LEU A 294 -10.67 -4.12 7.32
C LEU A 294 -12.07 -4.72 7.45
N ARG A 295 -12.51 -4.92 8.70
CA ARG A 295 -13.81 -5.47 9.09
C ARG A 295 -14.65 -4.46 9.85
N THR A 296 -14.01 -3.63 10.68
CA THR A 296 -14.69 -2.61 11.48
C THR A 296 -14.00 -1.27 11.25
N LEU A 297 -14.78 -0.26 10.87
CA LEU A 297 -14.32 1.12 10.72
C LEU A 297 -15.26 2.05 11.46
N SER A 298 -14.77 2.69 12.52
CA SER A 298 -15.49 3.71 13.26
C SER A 298 -14.83 5.08 13.05
N LEU A 299 -15.61 6.01 12.51
CA LEU A 299 -15.26 7.40 12.24
C LEU A 299 -16.35 8.33 12.80
N GLY A 300 -17.14 7.85 13.77
CA GLY A 300 -18.20 8.61 14.39
C GLY A 300 -17.67 9.88 15.06
N ARG A 301 -18.53 10.89 15.23
CA ARG A 301 -18.19 12.12 15.97
C ARG A 301 -16.95 12.83 15.42
N ASN A 302 -16.93 13.03 14.11
CA ASN A 302 -15.92 13.79 13.40
C ASN A 302 -16.59 14.94 12.63
N GLY A 303 -15.85 15.61 11.76
CA GLY A 303 -16.33 16.70 10.90
C GLY A 303 -16.54 16.30 9.45
N LEU A 304 -16.71 15.00 9.15
CA LEU A 304 -16.70 14.50 7.78
C LEU A 304 -17.85 15.08 6.96
N LYS A 305 -17.53 15.64 5.78
CA LYS A 305 -18.51 16.21 4.84
C LYS A 305 -18.88 15.26 3.71
N SER A 306 -18.01 14.31 3.38
CA SER A 306 -18.22 13.31 2.34
C SER A 306 -17.47 12.02 2.64
N VAL A 307 -17.85 10.94 1.95
CA VAL A 307 -17.15 9.65 1.90
C VAL A 307 -16.75 9.40 0.44
N PRO A 308 -15.49 9.04 0.15
CA PRO A 308 -15.02 8.84 -1.22
C PRO A 308 -15.55 7.52 -1.81
N ASP A 309 -15.64 7.45 -3.14
CA ASP A 309 -16.01 6.20 -3.85
C ASP A 309 -15.04 5.04 -3.55
N ALA A 310 -13.80 5.36 -3.18
CA ALA A 310 -12.81 4.38 -2.76
C ALA A 310 -13.26 3.51 -1.57
N ILE A 311 -14.26 3.93 -0.77
CA ILE A 311 -14.85 3.11 0.30
C ILE A 311 -15.32 1.74 -0.24
N GLY A 312 -15.78 1.70 -1.49
CA GLY A 312 -16.23 0.48 -2.16
C GLY A 312 -15.14 -0.59 -2.31
N ARG A 313 -13.86 -0.26 -2.08
CA ARG A 313 -12.73 -1.22 -2.08
C ARG A 313 -12.73 -2.12 -0.85
N LEU A 314 -13.35 -1.73 0.26
CA LEU A 314 -13.32 -2.46 1.54
C LEU A 314 -14.27 -3.66 1.54
N LYS A 315 -14.00 -4.67 0.70
CA LYS A 315 -14.91 -5.81 0.46
C LYS A 315 -15.16 -6.71 1.68
N LYS A 316 -14.33 -6.62 2.71
CA LYS A 316 -14.47 -7.39 3.97
C LYS A 316 -15.17 -6.61 5.09
N LEU A 317 -15.50 -5.33 4.87
CA LEU A 317 -16.09 -4.47 5.89
C LEU A 317 -17.44 -5.01 6.34
N GLN A 318 -17.63 -5.11 7.66
CA GLN A 318 -18.82 -5.62 8.33
C GLN A 318 -19.51 -4.53 9.15
N VAL A 319 -18.74 -3.60 9.71
CA VAL A 319 -19.26 -2.49 10.51
C VAL A 319 -18.66 -1.19 9.99
N LEU A 320 -19.52 -0.22 9.70
CA LEU A 320 -19.13 1.13 9.33
C LEU A 320 -19.92 2.13 10.17
N ASP A 321 -19.23 2.82 11.08
CA ASP A 321 -19.79 3.89 11.87
C ASP A 321 -19.34 5.26 11.37
N LEU A 322 -20.31 6.04 10.88
CA LEU A 322 -20.15 7.42 10.43
C LEU A 322 -21.14 8.35 11.17
N ASP A 323 -21.69 7.92 12.31
CA ASP A 323 -22.67 8.71 13.07
C ASP A 323 -22.06 10.04 13.54
N GLN A 324 -22.89 11.04 13.76
CA GLN A 324 -22.45 12.35 14.26
C GLN A 324 -21.33 12.99 13.43
N ASN A 325 -21.52 12.97 12.10
CA ASN A 325 -20.72 13.70 11.11
C ASN A 325 -21.59 14.71 10.35
N GLN A 326 -21.01 15.45 9.41
CA GLN A 326 -21.68 16.46 8.58
C GLN A 326 -22.04 15.92 7.18
N LEU A 327 -22.24 14.61 7.06
CA LEU A 327 -22.55 13.95 5.79
C LEU A 327 -23.96 14.31 5.33
N GLU A 328 -24.07 14.75 4.07
CA GLU A 328 -25.37 14.99 3.44
C GLU A 328 -25.84 13.83 2.54
N ILE A 329 -24.86 13.13 1.94
CA ILE A 329 -25.07 11.99 1.04
C ILE A 329 -23.97 10.94 1.25
N LEU A 330 -24.27 9.69 0.92
CA LEU A 330 -23.28 8.63 0.78
C LEU A 330 -22.99 8.37 -0.71
N PRO A 331 -21.76 7.98 -1.09
CA PRO A 331 -21.43 7.62 -2.46
C PRO A 331 -22.19 6.37 -2.92
N GLU A 332 -22.47 6.24 -4.22
CA GLU A 332 -23.07 5.03 -4.79
C GLU A 332 -22.17 3.79 -4.57
N ALA A 333 -20.86 3.97 -4.41
CA ALA A 333 -19.94 2.88 -4.09
C ALA A 333 -20.25 2.14 -2.77
N ILE A 334 -21.05 2.73 -1.86
CA ILE A 334 -21.45 2.08 -0.61
C ILE A 334 -22.17 0.76 -0.85
N GLY A 335 -22.99 0.67 -1.91
CA GLY A 335 -23.70 -0.56 -2.28
C GLY A 335 -22.79 -1.73 -2.65
N GLY A 336 -21.50 -1.47 -2.90
CA GLY A 336 -20.48 -2.47 -3.18
C GLY A 336 -19.92 -3.17 -1.94
N LEU A 337 -20.33 -2.79 -0.72
CA LEU A 337 -19.92 -3.37 0.56
C LEU A 337 -20.78 -4.59 0.93
N GLY A 338 -20.71 -5.65 0.11
CA GLY A 338 -21.58 -6.84 0.25
C GLY A 338 -21.45 -7.63 1.55
N MET A 339 -20.45 -7.34 2.39
CA MET A 339 -20.24 -7.97 3.71
C MET A 339 -20.77 -7.13 4.88
N LEU A 340 -21.22 -5.90 4.62
CA LEU A 340 -21.64 -4.96 5.66
C LEU A 340 -22.89 -5.47 6.39
N LYS A 341 -22.83 -5.44 7.72
CA LYS A 341 -23.87 -5.88 8.66
C LYS A 341 -24.44 -4.72 9.46
N ALA A 342 -23.63 -3.72 9.78
CA ALA A 342 -24.06 -2.52 10.49
C ALA A 342 -23.55 -1.26 9.80
N LEU A 343 -24.45 -0.29 9.63
CA LEU A 343 -24.16 1.03 9.09
C LEU A 343 -24.86 2.09 9.93
N SER A 344 -24.11 3.06 10.43
CA SER A 344 -24.63 4.32 10.95
C SER A 344 -24.12 5.48 10.11
N CYS A 345 -24.99 6.41 9.71
CA CYS A 345 -24.60 7.59 8.95
C CYS A 345 -25.25 8.88 9.46
N GLY A 346 -24.46 9.97 9.34
CA GLY A 346 -24.43 11.17 10.18
C GLY A 346 -25.65 12.09 10.21
N ASP A 347 -25.49 13.28 10.79
CA ASP A 347 -26.60 14.11 11.31
C ASP A 347 -27.33 14.97 10.27
N ARG A 348 -26.86 14.98 9.03
CA ARG A 348 -27.36 15.88 7.97
C ARG A 348 -27.77 15.14 6.71
N MET A 349 -28.01 13.83 6.79
CA MET A 349 -28.34 13.03 5.61
C MET A 349 -29.64 13.53 4.96
N LYS A 350 -29.53 14.00 3.72
CA LYS A 350 -30.66 14.48 2.90
C LYS A 350 -31.26 13.34 2.08
N SER A 351 -30.43 12.39 1.64
CA SER A 351 -30.83 11.24 0.84
C SER A 351 -29.88 10.06 1.03
N LEU A 352 -30.39 8.84 0.77
CA LEU A 352 -29.56 7.63 0.65
C LEU A 352 -29.39 7.29 -0.84
N PRO A 353 -28.22 6.77 -1.26
CA PRO A 353 -27.98 6.39 -2.65
C PRO A 353 -28.87 5.22 -3.07
N ALA A 354 -29.14 5.10 -4.37
CA ALA A 354 -29.98 4.01 -4.88
C ALA A 354 -29.32 2.64 -4.64
N SER A 355 -27.98 2.59 -4.69
CA SER A 355 -27.19 1.40 -4.43
C SER A 355 -27.27 0.88 -2.98
N ILE A 356 -27.90 1.59 -2.03
CA ILE A 356 -28.03 1.11 -0.65
C ILE A 356 -28.66 -0.29 -0.57
N GLY A 357 -29.54 -0.63 -1.53
CA GLY A 357 -30.12 -1.97 -1.69
C GLY A 357 -29.11 -3.08 -2.00
N GLY A 358 -27.89 -2.73 -2.42
CA GLY A 358 -26.78 -3.67 -2.63
C GLY A 358 -26.22 -4.27 -1.33
N LEU A 359 -26.52 -3.66 -0.17
CA LEU A 359 -26.10 -4.11 1.16
C LEU A 359 -26.94 -5.30 1.66
N ARG A 360 -26.95 -6.40 0.91
CA ARG A 360 -27.82 -7.58 1.14
C ARG A 360 -27.57 -8.32 2.47
N ARG A 361 -26.48 -8.00 3.17
CA ARG A 361 -26.14 -8.55 4.49
C ARG A 361 -26.39 -7.59 5.64
N LEU A 362 -26.86 -6.37 5.36
CA LEU A 362 -27.09 -5.35 6.37
C LEU A 362 -28.21 -5.82 7.31
N GLU A 363 -27.91 -5.82 8.60
CA GLU A 363 -28.82 -6.17 9.68
C GLU A 363 -29.24 -4.93 10.47
N GLU A 364 -28.38 -3.92 10.54
CA GLU A 364 -28.60 -2.69 11.30
C GLU A 364 -28.31 -1.46 10.45
N LEU A 365 -29.28 -0.55 10.40
CA LEU A 365 -29.15 0.74 9.76
C LEU A 365 -29.64 1.84 10.69
N LEU A 366 -28.75 2.78 11.00
CA LEU A 366 -29.07 4.03 11.67
C LEU A 366 -28.78 5.19 10.72
N VAL A 367 -29.76 6.07 10.54
CA VAL A 367 -29.63 7.28 9.72
C VAL A 367 -30.12 8.47 10.54
N ARG A 368 -29.33 9.53 10.61
CA ARG A 368 -29.74 10.80 11.20
C ARG A 368 -29.87 11.88 10.13
N GLY A 369 -30.69 12.89 10.40
CA GLY A 369 -30.81 14.07 9.55
C GLY A 369 -32.05 14.10 8.67
N PRO A 370 -32.20 15.18 7.89
CA PRO A 370 -33.44 15.59 7.25
C PRO A 370 -33.77 14.78 5.99
N LEU A 371 -33.82 13.46 6.12
CA LEU A 371 -34.07 12.53 5.04
C LEU A 371 -35.47 12.79 4.46
N ALA A 372 -35.54 13.11 3.17
CA ALA A 372 -36.81 13.42 2.49
C ALA A 372 -37.63 12.15 2.15
N GLY A 373 -36.97 10.99 2.05
CA GLY A 373 -37.58 9.73 1.70
C GLY A 373 -36.54 8.61 1.58
N LEU A 374 -37.02 7.39 1.35
CA LEU A 374 -36.17 6.23 1.08
C LEU A 374 -36.10 5.97 -0.43
N PRO A 375 -34.92 5.63 -0.99
CA PRO A 375 -34.78 5.34 -2.40
C PRO A 375 -35.48 4.03 -2.78
N PRO A 376 -35.90 3.82 -4.04
CA PRO A 376 -36.55 2.58 -4.47
C PRO A 376 -35.75 1.30 -4.16
N GLY A 377 -34.41 1.39 -4.25
CA GLY A 377 -33.47 0.32 -3.94
C GLY A 377 -33.47 -0.12 -2.46
N PHE A 378 -34.03 0.68 -1.54
CA PHE A 378 -34.04 0.39 -0.10
C PHE A 378 -34.71 -0.96 0.24
N SER A 379 -35.66 -1.39 -0.59
CA SER A 379 -36.30 -2.70 -0.44
C SER A 379 -35.36 -3.90 -0.67
N GLY A 380 -34.16 -3.69 -1.21
CA GLY A 380 -33.11 -4.70 -1.35
C GLY A 380 -32.36 -5.06 -0.06
N LEU A 381 -32.64 -4.37 1.05
CA LEU A 381 -32.08 -4.67 2.38
C LEU A 381 -32.76 -5.90 3.01
N GLU A 382 -32.64 -7.05 2.33
CA GLU A 382 -33.38 -8.28 2.63
C GLU A 382 -33.14 -8.84 4.04
N ARG A 383 -31.98 -8.53 4.65
CA ARG A 383 -31.57 -9.00 5.99
C ARG A 383 -31.77 -7.98 7.11
N LEU A 384 -32.30 -6.79 6.82
CA LEU A 384 -32.40 -5.73 7.81
C LEU A 384 -33.31 -6.12 8.96
N LYS A 385 -32.79 -6.05 10.18
CA LYS A 385 -33.47 -6.37 11.44
C LYS A 385 -33.79 -5.12 12.22
N ARG A 386 -32.89 -4.13 12.24
CA ARG A 386 -33.04 -2.88 12.98
C ARG A 386 -32.90 -1.69 12.05
N LEU A 387 -33.94 -0.85 12.02
CA LEU A 387 -33.94 0.41 11.28
C LEU A 387 -34.23 1.55 12.25
N LYS A 388 -33.29 2.48 12.38
CA LYS A 388 -33.44 3.69 13.17
C LYS A 388 -33.31 4.91 12.24
N LEU A 389 -34.33 5.74 12.19
CA LEU A 389 -34.36 6.98 11.43
C LEU A 389 -34.60 8.13 12.41
N TYR A 390 -33.63 9.02 12.55
CA TYR A 390 -33.73 10.19 13.43
C TYR A 390 -33.75 11.50 12.64
N GLY A 391 -34.70 12.38 12.91
CA GLY A 391 -34.78 13.71 12.28
C GLY A 391 -35.20 13.70 10.81
N ALA A 392 -35.67 12.56 10.28
CA ALA A 392 -36.13 12.46 8.90
C ALA A 392 -37.37 13.33 8.67
N LEU A 393 -37.39 14.10 7.58
CA LEU A 393 -38.47 15.05 7.26
C LEU A 393 -39.57 14.47 6.38
N MET A 394 -39.73 13.14 6.40
CA MET A 394 -40.74 12.45 5.61
C MET A 394 -42.14 12.81 6.11
N ALA A 395 -42.95 13.45 5.26
CA ALA A 395 -44.35 13.75 5.57
C ALA A 395 -45.22 12.48 5.60
N GLU A 396 -44.94 11.56 4.67
CA GLU A 396 -45.59 10.26 4.57
C GLU A 396 -44.67 9.13 5.02
N PHE A 397 -45.26 8.03 5.48
CA PHE A 397 -44.50 6.83 5.81
C PHE A 397 -43.97 6.15 4.52
N PRO A 398 -42.67 5.83 4.44
CA PRO A 398 -42.08 5.22 3.25
C PRO A 398 -42.52 3.77 3.09
N ARG A 399 -43.18 3.46 1.97
CA ARG A 399 -43.76 2.13 1.69
C ARG A 399 -42.69 1.05 1.50
N GLU A 400 -41.45 1.43 1.22
CA GLU A 400 -40.28 0.57 1.10
C GLU A 400 -40.06 -0.25 2.38
N ILE A 401 -40.31 0.32 3.56
CA ILE A 401 -40.18 -0.38 4.85
C ILE A 401 -41.13 -1.58 4.93
N LEU A 402 -42.29 -1.51 4.27
CA LEU A 402 -43.27 -2.60 4.26
C LEU A 402 -42.80 -3.85 3.50
N ARG A 403 -41.69 -3.74 2.73
CA ARG A 403 -41.07 -4.87 2.02
C ARG A 403 -40.02 -5.59 2.88
N LEU A 404 -39.62 -5.03 4.02
CA LEU A 404 -38.58 -5.57 4.88
C LEU A 404 -39.13 -6.69 5.79
N LYS A 405 -39.25 -7.90 5.24
CA LYS A 405 -39.83 -9.06 5.94
C LYS A 405 -39.06 -9.49 7.19
N ASN A 406 -37.78 -9.14 7.29
CA ASN A 406 -36.92 -9.47 8.42
C ASN A 406 -36.83 -8.38 9.49
N LEU A 407 -37.51 -7.24 9.30
CA LEU A 407 -37.45 -6.14 10.23
C LEU A 407 -38.05 -6.54 11.59
N GLU A 408 -37.26 -6.40 12.64
CA GLU A 408 -37.61 -6.70 14.02
C GLU A 408 -37.89 -5.44 14.82
N GLU A 409 -37.16 -4.36 14.54
CA GLU A 409 -37.26 -3.10 15.27
C GLU A 409 -37.24 -1.93 14.29
N LEU A 410 -38.22 -1.05 14.44
CA LEU A 410 -38.30 0.22 13.74
C LEU A 410 -38.32 1.37 14.74
N GLU A 411 -37.38 2.28 14.63
CA GLU A 411 -37.34 3.51 15.41
C GLU A 411 -37.43 4.71 14.47
N LEU A 412 -38.43 5.55 14.73
CA LEU A 412 -38.74 6.78 14.03
C LEU A 412 -38.61 7.91 15.05
N GLY A 413 -37.37 8.37 15.21
CA GLY A 413 -36.98 9.44 16.12
C GLY A 413 -37.15 10.82 15.47
N ASP A 414 -37.83 11.77 16.10
CA ASP A 414 -37.99 13.14 15.57
C ASP A 414 -38.45 13.19 14.10
N THR A 415 -39.34 12.28 13.69
CA THR A 415 -39.85 12.21 12.32
C THR A 415 -41.30 12.72 12.26
N PRO A 416 -41.66 13.77 11.49
CA PRO A 416 -43.01 14.32 11.47
C PRO A 416 -43.99 13.46 10.63
N VAL A 417 -43.83 12.13 10.63
CA VAL A 417 -44.69 11.19 9.92
C VAL A 417 -46.11 11.29 10.47
N ALA A 418 -47.06 11.64 9.60
CA ALA A 418 -48.46 11.84 10.00
C ALA A 418 -49.13 10.53 10.46
N GLU A 419 -48.82 9.41 9.77
CA GLU A 419 -49.46 8.12 9.99
C GLU A 419 -48.49 6.95 9.83
N LEU A 420 -48.63 5.93 10.69
CA LEU A 420 -48.07 4.59 10.49
C LEU A 420 -49.12 3.68 9.83
N PRO A 421 -48.82 3.08 8.67
CA PRO A 421 -49.81 2.27 7.95
C PRO A 421 -50.12 0.97 8.71
N PRO A 422 -51.39 0.51 8.75
CA PRO A 422 -51.76 -0.77 9.40
C PRO A 422 -51.01 -1.99 8.84
N ALA A 423 -50.55 -1.93 7.59
CA ALA A 423 -49.72 -2.96 6.98
C ALA A 423 -48.41 -3.19 7.73
N LEU A 424 -47.86 -2.17 8.41
CA LEU A 424 -46.66 -2.30 9.23
C LEU A 424 -46.85 -3.32 10.37
N ALA A 425 -48.05 -3.36 10.98
CA ALA A 425 -48.37 -4.32 12.04
C ALA A 425 -48.40 -5.79 11.56
N LYS A 426 -48.49 -6.01 10.22
CA LYS A 426 -48.50 -7.32 9.57
C LYS A 426 -47.11 -7.83 9.20
N LEU A 427 -46.04 -7.07 9.43
CA LEU A 427 -44.68 -7.56 9.20
C LEU A 427 -44.39 -8.76 10.12
N PRO A 428 -43.91 -9.90 9.58
CA PRO A 428 -43.93 -11.17 10.29
C PRO A 428 -42.92 -11.25 11.45
N ARG A 429 -41.87 -10.42 11.42
CA ARG A 429 -40.82 -10.40 12.44
C ARG A 429 -40.81 -9.13 13.30
N LEU A 430 -41.71 -8.18 13.04
CA LEU A 430 -41.69 -6.88 13.71
C LEU A 430 -42.13 -7.02 15.17
N LYS A 431 -41.19 -6.77 16.08
CA LYS A 431 -41.34 -6.90 17.54
C LYS A 431 -41.52 -5.54 18.21
N ARG A 432 -40.85 -4.50 17.72
CA ARG A 432 -40.87 -3.17 18.34
C ARG A 432 -41.00 -2.06 17.32
N VAL A 433 -41.84 -1.08 17.64
CA VAL A 433 -41.96 0.19 16.93
C VAL A 433 -41.83 1.32 17.94
N ARG A 434 -40.81 2.16 17.78
CA ARG A 434 -40.60 3.40 18.52
C ARG A 434 -40.89 4.57 17.60
N ALA A 435 -41.71 5.51 18.04
CA ALA A 435 -42.16 6.62 17.21
C ALA A 435 -42.24 7.92 18.03
N SER A 436 -41.08 8.48 18.36
CA SER A 436 -40.93 9.55 19.33
C SER A 436 -40.07 10.69 18.81
N PRO A 437 -40.38 11.96 19.09
CA PRO A 437 -41.69 12.53 19.39
C PRO A 437 -42.53 12.72 18.12
N ASN A 438 -43.32 11.70 17.72
CA ASN A 438 -44.27 11.87 16.62
C ASN A 438 -45.57 12.53 17.12
N ARG A 439 -46.07 13.51 16.37
CA ARG A 439 -47.27 14.31 16.71
C ARG A 439 -48.59 13.60 16.36
N PHE A 440 -48.71 12.33 16.71
CA PHE A 440 -49.95 11.57 16.54
C PHE A 440 -51.08 12.17 17.38
N SER A 441 -52.26 12.39 16.79
CA SER A 441 -53.46 12.81 17.51
C SER A 441 -53.86 11.78 18.58
N VAL A 442 -54.58 12.21 19.62
CA VAL A 442 -55.01 11.32 20.72
C VAL A 442 -55.82 10.12 20.20
N GLY A 443 -56.78 10.36 19.30
CA GLY A 443 -57.57 9.31 18.67
C GLY A 443 -56.72 8.35 17.83
N TYR A 444 -55.70 8.88 17.14
CA TYR A 444 -54.79 8.06 16.36
C TYR A 444 -53.87 7.20 17.24
N ARG A 445 -53.38 7.73 18.36
CA ARG A 445 -52.61 6.95 19.36
C ARG A 445 -53.42 5.77 19.89
N ALA A 446 -54.72 5.94 20.14
CA ALA A 446 -55.60 4.83 20.54
C ALA A 446 -55.74 3.76 19.44
N LYS A 447 -55.88 4.18 18.17
CA LYS A 447 -55.88 3.26 17.01
C LYS A 447 -54.56 2.49 16.90
N LEU A 448 -53.42 3.17 17.07
CA LEU A 448 -52.11 2.53 17.04
C LEU A 448 -51.92 1.53 18.18
N ARG A 449 -52.37 1.83 19.41
CA ARG A 449 -52.36 0.86 20.52
C ARG A 449 -53.17 -0.39 20.21
N ARG A 450 -54.33 -0.28 19.55
CA ARG A 450 -55.10 -1.45 19.09
C ARG A 450 -54.38 -2.27 18.02
N LEU A 451 -53.63 -1.63 17.12
CA LEU A 451 -52.94 -2.31 16.01
C LEU A 451 -51.62 -2.96 16.43
N PHE A 452 -50.85 -2.31 17.30
CA PHE A 452 -49.51 -2.74 17.67
C PHE A 452 -49.43 -3.35 19.06
N GLY A 453 -50.40 -3.10 19.95
CA GLY A 453 -50.37 -3.57 21.33
C GLY A 453 -49.10 -3.12 22.05
N ASP A 454 -48.48 -4.04 22.77
CA ASP A 454 -47.24 -3.82 23.53
C ASP A 454 -45.99 -3.63 22.64
N ARG A 455 -46.11 -3.83 21.32
CA ARG A 455 -45.01 -3.60 20.38
C ARG A 455 -44.73 -2.11 20.15
N LEU A 456 -45.68 -1.22 20.43
CA LEU A 456 -45.56 0.20 20.13
C LEU A 456 -45.21 1.03 21.36
N PHE A 457 -44.11 1.78 21.24
CA PHE A 457 -43.63 2.72 22.22
C PHE A 457 -43.71 4.14 21.65
N VAL A 458 -44.46 5.00 22.32
CA VAL A 458 -44.60 6.43 21.96
C VAL A 458 -44.22 7.26 23.18
N GLY A 459 -42.98 7.78 23.20
CA GLY A 459 -42.45 8.57 24.32
C GLY A 459 -40.95 8.86 24.17
N TYR A 460 -40.43 9.80 24.95
CA TYR A 460 -39.00 10.11 25.01
C TYR A 460 -38.27 9.00 25.77
N ASP A 461 -37.69 8.01 25.09
CA ASP A 461 -36.72 7.09 25.68
C ASP A 461 -35.32 7.62 25.31
N THR A 462 -34.67 8.23 26.29
CA THR A 462 -33.32 8.78 26.19
C THR A 462 -32.28 7.67 26.31
N ASP A 463 -31.88 7.03 25.21
CA ASP A 463 -30.45 6.73 24.98
C ASP A 463 -30.16 6.21 23.54
N PRO A 464 -29.63 7.07 22.64
CA PRO A 464 -29.18 6.64 21.32
C PRO A 464 -27.80 5.97 21.29
N SER A 465 -27.09 5.81 22.43
CA SER A 465 -25.63 5.55 22.43
C SER A 465 -25.16 4.10 22.36
N SER A 466 -26.04 3.09 22.32
CA SER A 466 -25.63 1.67 22.19
C SER A 466 -25.71 1.18 20.74
N PHE A 467 -24.69 1.52 19.92
CA PHE A 467 -24.59 1.02 18.53
C PHE A 467 -23.51 -0.04 18.31
N LEU A 468 -22.75 -0.46 19.33
CA LEU A 468 -21.75 -1.53 19.19
C LEU A 468 -21.99 -2.68 20.19
N PRO A 469 -21.99 -3.95 19.75
CA PRO A 469 -21.91 -5.08 20.66
C PRO A 469 -20.46 -5.24 21.14
N GLY A 470 -20.20 -4.99 22.43
CA GLY A 470 -18.94 -5.34 23.09
C GLY A 470 -17.92 -4.21 23.22
N ALA A 471 -18.22 -3.24 24.08
CA ALA A 471 -17.20 -2.41 24.75
C ALA A 471 -17.65 -2.22 26.21
N THR A 472 -17.17 -3.12 27.07
CA THR A 472 -17.03 -2.88 28.51
C THR A 472 -15.62 -2.39 28.77
#